data_AF-A0AAD4LAJ9-F1
#
_entry.id   AF-A0AAD4LAJ9-F1
#
_cell.length_a   1.000
_cell.length_b   1.000
_cell.length_c   1.000
_cell.angle_alpha   90.00
_cell.angle_beta   90.00
_cell.angle_gamma   90.00
#
_symmetry.space_group_name_H-M   'P 1'
#
loop_
_entity.id
_entity.type
_entity.pdbx_description
1 polymer ?
#
loop_
_entity_poly.entity_id
_entity_poly.type
_entity_poly.pdbx_seq_one_letter_code
_entity_poly.pdbx_strand_id
1 'polypeptide(L)'
;MDINSLLNPAGESHIMTEATDTDIYQAVMDAIEARENMEKNGGDDVDEDGPVKPCPTRSDFLRATSTSTIGDYLTHWNDPLARQFETILGAVLRQLHIDEAKNMKTQY
;
A
#
# COMPACT_ATOMS: atom_id res chain seq x y z
N MET A 1 -4.95 40.58 24.46
CA MET A 1 -4.65 39.14 24.35
C MET A 1 -3.17 38.98 24.57
N ASP A 2 -2.79 38.18 25.57
CA ASP A 2 -1.38 37.95 25.93
C ASP A 2 -0.83 36.74 25.14
N ILE A 3 0.43 36.78 24.73
CA ILE A 3 0.99 35.71 23.89
C ILE A 3 1.16 34.40 24.69
N ASN A 4 1.28 34.51 26.02
CA ASN A 4 1.38 33.36 26.91
C ASN A 4 0.06 32.58 27.04
N SER A 5 -1.09 33.17 26.67
CA SER A 5 -2.38 32.44 26.65
C SER A 5 -2.59 31.60 25.40
N LEU A 6 -1.67 31.67 24.41
CA LEU A 6 -1.69 30.84 23.19
C LEU A 6 -0.80 29.60 23.30
N LEU A 7 0.00 29.48 24.37
CA LEU A 7 0.86 28.32 24.62
C LEU A 7 0.24 27.48 25.74
N ASN A 8 -0.42 26.40 25.31
CA ASN A 8 -1.12 25.38 26.09
C ASN A 8 -2.50 25.78 26.61
N PRO A 9 -3.59 25.51 25.86
CA PRO A 9 -4.90 25.44 26.48
C PRO A 9 -4.86 24.41 27.61
N ALA A 10 -5.26 24.80 28.82
CA ALA A 10 -5.32 23.96 30.02
C ALA A 10 -6.27 22.72 29.90
N GLY A 11 -6.76 22.43 28.70
CA GLY A 11 -7.76 21.41 28.40
C GLY A 11 -7.28 20.28 27.49
N GLU A 12 -6.04 20.31 26.98
CA GLU A 12 -5.49 19.15 26.27
C GLU A 12 -4.91 18.13 27.27
N SER A 13 -5.81 17.58 28.09
CA SER A 13 -5.60 16.28 28.69
C SER A 13 -5.65 15.27 27.55
N HIS A 14 -4.50 15.01 26.94
CA HIS A 14 -4.34 13.90 26.02
C HIS A 14 -4.55 12.62 26.84
N ILE A 15 -5.79 12.13 26.88
CA ILE A 15 -6.10 10.79 27.36
C ILE A 15 -5.51 9.86 26.29
N MET A 16 -4.20 9.59 26.41
CA MET A 16 -3.64 8.37 25.85
C MET A 16 -4.27 7.25 26.65
N THR A 17 -5.42 6.76 26.18
CA THR A 17 -5.89 5.45 26.60
C THR A 17 -4.85 4.48 26.08
N GLU A 18 -3.89 4.13 26.94
CA GLU A 18 -2.92 3.09 26.69
C GLU A 18 -3.71 1.81 26.45
N ALA A 19 -3.83 1.40 25.19
CA ALA A 19 -4.40 0.11 24.84
C ALA A 19 -3.54 -0.94 25.52
N THR A 20 -4.15 -1.74 26.40
CA THR A 20 -3.41 -2.78 27.10
C THR A 20 -3.11 -3.91 26.12
N ASP A 21 -2.08 -4.70 26.40
CA ASP A 21 -1.75 -5.88 25.57
C ASP A 21 -2.95 -6.83 25.42
N THR A 22 -3.85 -6.86 26.41
CA THR A 22 -5.10 -7.61 26.37
C THR A 22 -6.07 -7.06 25.32
N ASP A 23 -6.18 -5.74 25.20
CA ASP A 23 -7.05 -5.09 24.21
C ASP A 23 -6.54 -5.35 22.79
N ILE A 24 -5.21 -5.35 22.62
CA ILE A 24 -4.56 -5.68 21.35
C ILE A 24 -4.80 -7.15 21.00
N TYR A 25 -4.60 -8.06 21.96
CA TYR A 25 -4.83 -9.48 21.77
C TYR A 25 -6.28 -9.78 21.40
N GLN A 26 -7.23 -9.14 22.10
CA GLN A 26 -8.65 -9.32 21.84
C GLN A 26 -9.03 -8.81 20.43
N ALA A 27 -8.54 -7.63 20.03
CA ALA A 27 -8.77 -7.10 18.70
C ALA A 27 -8.23 -8.01 17.58
N VAL A 28 -7.09 -8.67 17.82
CA VAL A 28 -6.52 -9.64 16.88
C VAL A 28 -7.37 -10.91 16.81
N MET A 29 -7.84 -11.42 17.95
CA MET A 29 -8.72 -12.59 17.98
C MET A 29 -10.07 -12.32 17.32
N ASP A 30 -10.66 -11.16 17.58
CA ASP A 30 -11.93 -10.74 16.97
C ASP A 30 -11.79 -10.60 15.43
N ALA A 31 -10.65 -10.08 14.95
CA ALA A 31 -10.38 -9.98 13.52
C ALA A 31 -10.18 -11.35 12.85
N ILE A 32 -9.56 -12.31 13.55
CA ILE A 32 -9.39 -13.68 13.07
C ILE A 32 -10.76 -14.39 13.04
N GLU A 33 -11.56 -14.27 14.10
CA GLU A 33 -12.90 -14.85 14.18
C GLU A 33 -13.83 -14.26 13.11
N ALA A 34 -13.78 -12.96 12.87
CA ALA A 34 -14.55 -12.31 11.80
C ALA A 34 -14.15 -12.81 10.41
N ARG A 35 -12.86 -13.03 10.16
CA ARG A 35 -12.36 -13.61 8.91
C ARG A 35 -12.80 -15.05 8.72
N GLU A 36 -12.70 -15.87 9.75
CA GLU A 36 -13.10 -17.28 9.71
C GLU A 36 -14.63 -17.46 9.62
N ASN A 37 -15.40 -16.56 10.25
CA ASN A 37 -16.86 -16.54 10.12
C ASN A 37 -17.33 -15.95 8.77
N MET A 38 -16.57 -15.06 8.14
CA MET A 38 -16.80 -14.64 6.74
C MET A 38 -16.65 -15.79 5.75
N GLU A 39 -15.66 -16.66 5.96
CA GLU A 39 -15.44 -17.85 5.11
C GLU A 39 -16.54 -18.91 5.31
N LYS A 40 -17.20 -18.92 6.47
CA LYS A 40 -18.21 -19.92 6.84
C LYS A 40 -19.65 -19.50 6.53
N ASN A 41 -19.96 -18.20 6.50
CA ASN A 41 -21.30 -17.69 6.24
C ASN A 41 -21.28 -16.77 5.02
N GLY A 42 -21.27 -17.42 3.85
CA GLY A 42 -21.27 -16.78 2.55
C GLY A 42 -22.31 -15.66 2.46
N GLY A 43 -21.84 -14.49 2.04
CA GLY A 43 -22.65 -13.31 1.84
C GLY A 43 -21.93 -12.33 0.92
N ASP A 44 -21.88 -12.66 -0.36
CA ASP A 44 -22.52 -11.84 -1.40
C ASP A 44 -22.55 -12.64 -2.70
N ASP A 45 -23.75 -12.81 -3.25
CA ASP A 45 -23.99 -13.35 -4.58
C ASP A 45 -23.46 -12.36 -5.61
N VAL A 46 -22.17 -12.46 -5.98
CA VAL A 46 -21.70 -11.98 -7.27
C VAL A 46 -20.77 -13.03 -7.86
N ASP A 47 -21.23 -13.62 -8.96
CA ASP A 47 -20.50 -14.56 -9.80
C ASP A 47 -19.08 -14.08 -10.13
N GLU A 48 -18.08 -14.52 -9.35
CA GLU A 48 -16.68 -14.53 -9.75
C GLU A 48 -16.10 -15.95 -9.61
N ASP A 49 -16.81 -16.96 -10.11
CA ASP A 49 -16.22 -18.25 -10.51
C ASP A 49 -15.42 -18.13 -11.83
N GLY A 50 -14.85 -16.95 -12.06
CA GLY A 50 -13.84 -16.71 -13.08
C GLY A 50 -12.47 -17.02 -12.48
N PRO A 51 -11.49 -17.48 -13.27
CA PRO A 51 -10.14 -17.62 -12.76
C PRO A 51 -9.68 -16.25 -12.24
N VAL A 52 -9.51 -16.12 -10.92
CA VAL A 52 -8.95 -14.94 -10.26
C VAL A 52 -7.67 -14.62 -10.99
N LYS A 53 -7.66 -13.50 -11.73
CA LYS A 53 -6.51 -13.13 -12.54
C LYS A 53 -5.33 -13.00 -11.58
N PRO A 54 -4.22 -13.74 -11.78
CA PRO A 54 -3.11 -13.68 -10.86
C PRO A 54 -2.61 -12.24 -10.76
N CYS A 55 -2.21 -11.84 -9.55
CA CYS A 55 -1.60 -10.54 -9.32
C CYS A 55 -0.46 -10.36 -10.34
N PRO A 56 -0.41 -9.23 -11.09
CA PRO A 56 0.59 -9.00 -12.11
C PRO A 56 1.98 -9.23 -11.53
N THR A 57 2.77 -10.04 -12.22
CA THR A 57 4.13 -10.29 -11.79
C THR A 57 5.01 -9.06 -12.06
N ARG A 58 6.15 -8.98 -11.38
CA ARG A 58 7.13 -7.91 -11.61
C ARG A 58 7.56 -7.83 -13.08
N SER A 59 7.68 -8.96 -13.78
CA SER A 59 8.00 -8.99 -15.21
C SER A 59 6.85 -8.43 -16.06
N ASP A 60 5.60 -8.61 -15.66
CA ASP A 60 4.44 -7.97 -16.30
C ASP A 60 4.48 -6.45 -16.13
N PHE A 61 4.84 -5.96 -14.94
CA PHE A 61 5.04 -4.53 -14.68
C PHE A 61 6.18 -3.94 -15.52
N LEU A 62 7.31 -4.64 -15.60
CA LEU A 62 8.46 -4.24 -16.44
C LEU A 62 8.10 -4.18 -17.93
N ARG A 63 7.34 -5.17 -18.42
CA ARG A 63 6.89 -5.22 -19.83
C ARG A 63 5.90 -4.09 -20.15
N ALA A 64 5.00 -3.78 -19.24
CA ALA A 64 4.03 -2.68 -19.39
C ALA A 64 4.69 -1.29 -19.37
N THR A 65 5.70 -1.11 -18.53
CA THR A 65 6.43 0.16 -18.39
C THR A 65 7.46 0.39 -19.50
N SER A 66 8.18 -0.65 -19.92
CA SER A 66 9.36 -0.50 -20.78
C SER A 66 9.07 -0.55 -22.28
N THR A 67 8.04 -1.29 -22.73
CA THR A 67 8.03 -1.72 -24.16
C THR A 67 6.68 -1.68 -24.89
N SER A 68 5.55 -1.36 -24.26
CA SER A 68 4.25 -1.61 -24.93
C SER A 68 3.41 -0.40 -25.27
N THR A 69 3.36 0.65 -24.43
CA THR A 69 2.41 1.76 -24.66
C THR A 69 2.78 3.01 -23.86
N ILE A 70 3.15 2.81 -22.60
CA ILE A 70 3.38 3.93 -21.67
C ILE A 70 4.68 4.67 -22.03
N GLY A 71 5.80 3.95 -22.20
CA GLY A 71 7.07 4.57 -22.59
C GLY A 71 6.98 5.32 -23.93
N ASP A 72 6.35 4.71 -24.93
CA ASP A 72 6.16 5.35 -26.24
C ASP A 72 5.25 6.58 -26.13
N TYR A 73 4.15 6.50 -25.37
CA TYR A 73 3.25 7.63 -25.17
C TYR A 73 3.95 8.79 -24.45
N LEU A 74 4.71 8.52 -23.39
CA LEU A 74 5.45 9.54 -22.64
C LEU A 74 6.56 10.18 -23.49
N THR A 75 7.24 9.39 -24.32
CA THR A 75 8.30 9.88 -25.21
C THR A 75 7.75 10.87 -26.24
N HIS A 76 6.56 10.62 -26.77
CA HIS A 76 5.90 11.52 -27.72
C HIS A 76 5.16 12.67 -27.01
N TRP A 77 4.79 12.49 -25.74
CA TRP A 77 4.10 13.48 -24.92
C TRP A 77 5.13 14.35 -24.20
N ASN A 78 5.64 15.38 -24.88
CA ASN A 78 6.61 16.34 -24.33
C ASN A 78 5.97 17.35 -23.35
N ASP A 79 5.26 16.84 -22.34
CA ASP A 79 4.61 17.62 -21.28
C ASP A 79 5.37 17.46 -19.95
N PRO A 80 5.44 18.50 -19.09
CA PRO A 80 6.06 18.39 -17.76
C PRO A 80 5.52 17.22 -16.92
N LEU A 81 4.23 16.91 -17.03
CA LEU A 81 3.59 15.79 -16.33
C LEU A 81 4.14 14.44 -16.81
N ALA A 82 4.38 14.29 -18.11
CA ALA A 82 4.94 13.07 -18.67
C ALA A 82 6.38 12.83 -18.15
N ARG A 83 7.21 13.88 -18.10
CA ARG A 83 8.58 13.78 -17.55
C ARG A 83 8.59 13.47 -16.06
N GLN A 84 7.64 14.01 -15.31
CA GLN A 84 7.47 13.69 -13.89
C GLN A 84 7.09 12.21 -13.72
N PHE A 85 6.18 11.72 -14.55
CA PHE A 85 5.73 10.33 -14.53
C PHE A 85 6.87 9.37 -14.90
N GLU A 86 7.68 9.67 -15.92
CA GLU A 86 8.91 8.92 -16.25
C GLU A 86 9.89 8.85 -15.07
N THR A 87 10.07 9.96 -14.37
CA THR A 87 10.96 10.04 -13.20
C THR A 87 10.48 9.13 -12.08
N ILE A 88 9.18 9.14 -11.80
CA ILE A 88 8.54 8.28 -10.78
C ILE A 88 8.65 6.82 -11.19
N LEU A 89 8.33 6.48 -12.44
CA LEU A 89 8.48 5.12 -12.96
C LEU A 89 9.91 4.62 -12.81
N GLY A 90 10.90 5.44 -13.19
CA GLY A 90 12.30 5.09 -13.01
C GLY A 90 12.68 4.84 -11.55
N ALA A 91 12.11 5.59 -10.61
CA ALA A 91 12.33 5.35 -9.17
C ALA A 91 11.72 4.04 -8.69
N VAL A 92 10.48 3.73 -9.10
CA VAL A 92 9.81 2.46 -8.78
C VAL A 92 10.59 1.27 -9.34
N LEU A 93 11.06 1.36 -10.58
CA LEU A 93 11.87 0.32 -11.22
C LEU A 93 13.17 0.05 -10.46
N ARG A 94 13.90 1.11 -10.05
CA ARG A 94 15.11 0.98 -9.24
C ARG A 94 14.81 0.32 -7.89
N GLN A 95 13.71 0.71 -7.24
CA GLN A 95 13.31 0.12 -5.96
C GLN A 95 13.02 -1.38 -6.12
N LEU A 96 12.26 -1.75 -7.15
CA LEU A 96 11.99 -3.15 -7.49
C LEU A 96 13.27 -3.95 -7.79
N HIS A 97 14.32 -3.34 -8.35
CA HIS A 97 15.62 -3.99 -8.55
C HIS A 97 16.38 -4.17 -7.23
N ILE A 98 16.33 -3.18 -6.34
CA ILE A 98 16.98 -3.24 -5.03
C ILE A 98 16.33 -4.31 -4.15
N ASP A 99 15.00 -4.39 -4.15
CA ASP A 99 14.26 -5.36 -3.35
C ASP A 99 14.49 -6.80 -3.82
N GLU A 100 14.63 -7.02 -5.12
CA GLU A 100 15.07 -8.30 -5.68
C GLU A 100 16.48 -8.68 -5.19
N ALA A 101 17.43 -7.75 -5.29
CA ALA A 101 18.80 -7.99 -4.85
C ALA A 101 18.92 -8.25 -3.33
N LYS A 102 18.00 -7.68 -2.52
CA LYS A 102 17.90 -7.96 -1.08
C LYS A 102 17.32 -9.34 -0.82
N ASN A 103 16.23 -9.71 -1.50
CA ASN A 103 15.60 -11.02 -1.35
C ASN A 103 16.55 -12.17 -1.72
N MET A 104 17.45 -11.95 -2.69
CA MET A 104 18.49 -12.92 -3.04
C MET A 104 19.58 -13.09 -1.98
N LYS A 105 19.85 -12.08 -1.14
CA LYS A 105 20.87 -12.14 -0.08
C LYS A 105 20.39 -12.81 1.19
N THR A 106 19.08 -12.88 1.41
CA THR A 106 18.48 -13.48 2.61
C THR A 106 18.26 -14.99 2.49
N GLN A 107 18.59 -15.59 1.33
CA GLN A 107 18.45 -17.04 1.09
C GLN A 107 19.78 -17.83 1.20
N TYR A 108 20.82 -17.25 1.81
CA TYR A 108 22.09 -17.91 2.11
C TYR A 108 22.40 -17.88 3.60
#